data_AF-A0A9W4IGH8-F1
#
_entry.id   AF-A0A9W4IGH8-F1
#
_cell.length_a   1.000
_cell.length_b   1.000
_cell.length_c   1.000
_cell.angle_alpha   90.00
_cell.angle_beta   90.00
_cell.angle_gamma   90.00
#
_symmetry.space_group_name_H-M   'P 1'
#
loop_
_entity.id
_entity.type
_entity.pdbx_description
1 polymer ?
#
loop_
_entity_poly.entity_id
_entity_poly.type
_entity_poly.pdbx_seq_one_letter_code
_entity_poly.pdbx_strand_id
1 'polypeptide(L)'
;MTSNTAVQLRIFNALQRPKLDPRGAPNHWHFDIRELPDAPGELVFLANPHSRKFHGEGRTKISDLSISMQAKVIVPLLLEAFVTQFDEDPEQLMNDEKPFVPFSWSTGNPALARAVSARCKSIGIRSELCSVQVSDANTVSIAGECYVKWRKDIEQAMMMFGYPEDDGEANIEWEGGCEYCHSTPSLDKPLFPCGECDGVVYCSTECQKLDAKFHGETCVGGLD
;
A
#
# COMPACT_ATOMS: atom_id res chain seq x y z
N MET A 1 2.77 3.62 -22.00
CA MET A 1 3.23 2.78 -20.86
C MET A 1 2.04 2.60 -19.94
N THR A 2 1.70 1.38 -19.56
CA THR A 2 0.60 1.07 -18.62
C THR A 2 1.10 1.34 -17.20
N SER A 3 0.35 2.04 -16.33
CA SER A 3 0.76 2.24 -14.93
C SER A 3 0.82 0.90 -14.18
N ASN A 4 1.64 0.82 -13.13
CA ASN A 4 1.75 -0.39 -12.30
C ASN A 4 0.38 -0.84 -11.76
N THR A 5 -0.41 0.09 -11.23
CA THR A 5 -1.77 -0.17 -10.76
C THR A 5 -2.69 -0.72 -11.84
N ALA A 6 -2.53 -0.31 -13.11
CA ALA A 6 -3.34 -0.87 -14.20
C ALA A 6 -2.99 -2.34 -14.48
N VAL A 7 -1.71 -2.72 -14.31
CA VAL A 7 -1.26 -4.12 -14.38
C VAL A 7 -1.79 -4.90 -13.18
N GLN A 8 -1.61 -4.39 -11.96
CA GLN A 8 -2.11 -5.00 -10.72
C GLN A 8 -3.63 -5.19 -10.77
N LEU A 9 -4.38 -4.19 -11.21
CA LEU A 9 -5.83 -4.25 -11.36
C LEU A 9 -6.25 -5.40 -12.29
N ARG A 10 -5.57 -5.56 -13.43
CA ARG A 10 -5.86 -6.64 -14.38
C ARG A 10 -5.61 -8.00 -13.75
N ILE A 11 -4.51 -8.16 -13.01
CA ILE A 11 -4.19 -9.40 -12.31
C ILE A 11 -5.23 -9.67 -11.23
N PHE A 12 -5.49 -8.70 -10.35
CA PHE A 12 -6.45 -8.79 -9.25
C PHE A 12 -7.86 -9.17 -9.72
N ASN A 13 -8.33 -8.59 -10.83
CA ASN A 13 -9.62 -8.94 -11.42
C ASN A 13 -9.65 -10.36 -12.01
N ALA A 14 -8.50 -10.96 -12.36
CA ALA A 14 -8.39 -12.32 -12.87
C ALA A 14 -8.24 -13.39 -11.76
N LEU A 15 -7.85 -12.98 -10.55
CA LEU A 15 -7.68 -13.89 -9.42
C LEU A 15 -9.01 -14.54 -8.99
N GLN A 16 -8.90 -15.74 -8.40
CA GLN A 16 -10.05 -16.47 -7.89
C GLN A 16 -10.60 -15.83 -6.61
N ARG A 17 -11.90 -16.02 -6.37
CA ARG A 17 -12.60 -15.50 -5.17
C ARG A 17 -13.20 -16.65 -4.36
N PRO A 18 -12.38 -17.49 -3.72
CA PRO A 18 -12.87 -18.62 -2.93
C PRO A 18 -13.59 -18.12 -1.68
N LYS A 19 -14.63 -18.84 -1.24
CA LYS A 19 -15.39 -18.50 -0.01
C LYS A 19 -14.58 -18.73 1.27
N LEU A 20 -13.65 -19.66 1.21
CA LEU A 20 -12.77 -20.02 2.32
C LEU A 20 -11.33 -19.71 1.94
N ASP A 21 -10.51 -19.38 2.92
CA ASP A 21 -9.07 -19.29 2.79
C ASP A 21 -8.44 -20.70 2.74
N PRO A 22 -7.14 -20.82 2.49
CA PRO A 22 -6.50 -22.13 2.39
C PRO A 22 -6.53 -22.96 3.68
N ARG A 23 -6.78 -22.32 4.84
CA ARG A 23 -6.94 -22.99 6.13
C ARG A 23 -8.39 -23.41 6.40
N GLY A 24 -9.29 -23.20 5.44
CA GLY A 24 -10.71 -23.52 5.54
C GLY A 24 -11.53 -22.51 6.36
N ALA A 25 -10.96 -21.37 6.74
CA ALA A 25 -11.68 -20.30 7.42
C ALA A 25 -12.40 -19.40 6.40
N PRO A 26 -13.46 -18.68 6.76
CA PRO A 26 -14.05 -17.68 5.86
C PRO A 26 -13.01 -16.71 5.30
N ASN A 27 -13.01 -16.51 3.98
CA ASN A 27 -12.13 -15.57 3.29
C ASN A 27 -12.67 -14.12 3.42
N HIS A 28 -12.80 -13.67 4.65
CA HIS A 28 -13.20 -12.32 5.00
C HIS A 28 -11.98 -11.55 5.53
N TRP A 29 -11.78 -10.33 5.05
CA TRP A 29 -10.65 -9.50 5.46
C TRP A 29 -11.13 -8.16 6.03
N HIS A 30 -10.66 -7.83 7.22
CA HIS A 30 -10.76 -6.49 7.76
C HIS A 30 -9.52 -5.69 7.35
N PHE A 31 -9.68 -4.41 6.99
CA PHE A 31 -8.56 -3.50 6.84
C PHE A 31 -8.75 -2.22 7.65
N ASP A 32 -7.63 -1.66 8.10
CA ASP A 32 -7.58 -0.43 8.88
C ASP A 32 -6.28 0.35 8.61
N ILE A 33 -6.27 1.64 8.93
CA ILE A 33 -5.03 2.44 8.90
C ILE A 33 -4.37 2.32 10.27
N ARG A 34 -3.07 2.00 10.30
CA ARG A 34 -2.31 1.81 11.54
C ARG A 34 -0.94 2.47 11.44
N GLU A 35 -0.45 2.94 12.58
CA GLU A 35 0.90 3.49 12.70
C GLU A 35 1.96 2.40 12.52
N LEU A 36 3.12 2.78 11.97
CA LEU A 36 4.29 1.92 11.93
C LEU A 36 4.94 1.82 13.33
N PRO A 37 5.45 0.64 13.74
CA PRO A 37 6.25 0.53 14.95
C PRO A 37 7.59 1.24 14.76
N ASP A 38 7.93 2.13 15.69
CA ASP A 38 9.25 2.80 15.79
C ASP A 38 9.72 3.55 14.52
N ALA A 39 8.79 3.92 13.63
CA ALA A 39 9.06 4.69 12.43
C ALA A 39 7.93 5.69 12.14
N PRO A 40 8.21 6.84 11.52
CA PRO A 40 7.18 7.76 11.08
C PRO A 40 6.35 7.14 9.95
N GLY A 41 5.05 7.43 9.96
CA GLY A 41 4.13 7.02 8.90
C GLY A 41 3.15 5.94 9.32
N GLU A 42 2.32 5.55 8.37
CA GLU A 42 1.22 4.61 8.57
C GLU A 42 1.20 3.58 7.44
N LEU A 43 0.47 2.50 7.69
CA LEU A 43 0.24 1.41 6.77
C LEU A 43 -1.25 1.07 6.70
N VAL A 44 -1.62 0.34 5.66
CA VAL A 44 -2.90 -0.37 5.58
C VAL A 44 -2.69 -1.75 6.17
N PHE A 45 -3.27 -1.99 7.34
CA PHE A 45 -3.21 -3.28 8.02
C PHE A 45 -4.37 -4.14 7.56
N LEU A 46 -4.10 -5.36 7.12
CA LEU A 46 -5.11 -6.36 6.76
C LEU A 46 -5.10 -7.49 7.78
N ALA A 47 -6.28 -7.94 8.21
CA ALA A 47 -6.42 -9.12 9.04
C ALA A 47 -7.64 -9.93 8.63
N ASN A 48 -7.48 -11.25 8.50
CA ASN A 48 -8.60 -12.17 8.45
C ASN A 48 -9.01 -12.52 9.90
N PRO A 49 -10.17 -12.05 10.39
CA PRO A 49 -10.56 -12.27 11.78
C PRO A 49 -10.86 -13.74 12.11
N HIS A 50 -11.08 -14.59 11.10
CA HIS A 50 -11.40 -16.00 11.31
C HIS A 50 -10.15 -16.88 11.38
N SER A 51 -9.16 -16.65 10.52
CA SER A 51 -7.89 -17.41 10.55
C SER A 51 -6.76 -16.72 11.30
N ARG A 52 -6.97 -15.47 11.72
CA ARG A 52 -5.97 -14.60 12.37
C ARG A 52 -4.73 -14.36 11.52
N LYS A 53 -4.78 -14.63 10.20
CA LYS A 53 -3.75 -14.21 9.24
C LYS A 53 -3.79 -12.69 9.11
N PHE A 54 -2.63 -12.05 8.98
CA PHE A 54 -2.53 -10.61 8.85
C PHE A 54 -1.37 -10.21 7.95
N HIS A 55 -1.42 -8.96 7.47
CA HIS A 55 -0.42 -8.33 6.61
C HIS A 55 -0.45 -6.81 6.78
N GLY A 56 0.62 -6.12 6.40
CA GLY A 56 0.67 -4.65 6.38
C GLY A 56 1.27 -4.14 5.08
N GLU A 57 0.66 -3.12 4.49
CA GLU A 57 1.12 -2.49 3.25
C GLU A 57 1.30 -0.97 3.36
N GLY A 58 2.34 -0.46 2.70
CA GLY A 58 2.62 0.96 2.62
C GLY A 58 3.34 1.54 3.84
N ARG A 59 3.86 2.76 3.67
CA ARG A 59 4.67 3.50 4.66
C ARG A 59 4.49 5.01 4.49
N THR A 60 3.25 5.50 4.53
CA THR A 60 2.93 6.91 4.27
C THR A 60 1.90 7.44 5.25
N LYS A 61 1.80 8.76 5.43
CA LYS A 61 0.74 9.37 6.25
C LYS A 61 -0.57 9.36 5.48
N ILE A 62 -1.52 8.55 5.93
CA ILE A 62 -2.83 8.33 5.31
C ILE A 62 -3.91 9.06 6.11
N SER A 63 -3.90 9.00 7.44
CA SER A 63 -4.97 9.51 8.31
C SER A 63 -5.21 11.01 8.17
N ASP A 64 -4.16 11.79 7.88
CA ASP A 64 -4.25 13.25 7.68
C ASP A 64 -4.94 13.64 6.36
N LEU A 65 -5.08 12.69 5.42
CA LEU A 65 -5.72 12.93 4.15
C LEU A 65 -7.24 12.97 4.29
N SER A 66 -7.91 13.71 3.40
CA SER A 66 -9.37 13.60 3.26
C SER A 66 -9.78 12.16 2.94
N ILE A 67 -10.97 11.72 3.39
CA ILE A 67 -11.48 10.36 3.17
C ILE A 67 -11.41 9.91 1.70
N SER A 68 -11.66 10.82 0.74
CA SER A 68 -11.54 10.49 -0.69
C SER A 68 -10.10 10.27 -1.13
N MET A 69 -9.14 10.99 -0.52
CA MET A 69 -7.71 10.82 -0.79
C MET A 69 -7.16 9.57 -0.11
N GLN A 70 -7.60 9.27 1.12
CA GLN A 70 -7.32 7.99 1.78
C GLN A 70 -7.70 6.81 0.86
N ALA A 71 -8.93 6.81 0.32
CA ALA A 71 -9.36 5.76 -0.60
C ALA A 71 -8.49 5.63 -1.86
N LYS A 72 -7.93 6.74 -2.38
CA LYS A 72 -7.02 6.71 -3.54
C LYS A 72 -5.67 6.07 -3.22
N VAL A 73 -5.21 6.18 -1.97
CA VAL A 73 -3.96 5.56 -1.49
C VAL A 73 -4.20 4.10 -1.09
N ILE A 74 -5.28 3.83 -0.36
CA ILE A 74 -5.59 2.50 0.18
C ILE A 74 -5.87 1.49 -0.93
N VAL A 75 -6.65 1.85 -1.96
CA VAL A 75 -7.07 0.87 -2.98
C VAL A 75 -5.87 0.24 -3.71
N PRO A 76 -4.88 0.99 -4.21
CA PRO A 76 -3.65 0.41 -4.75
C PRO A 76 -2.92 -0.52 -3.77
N LEU A 77 -2.76 -0.12 -2.50
CA LEU A 77 -2.12 -0.97 -1.47
C LEU A 77 -2.88 -2.28 -1.23
N LEU A 78 -4.23 -2.23 -1.24
CA LEU A 78 -5.04 -3.43 -1.17
C LEU A 78 -4.86 -4.33 -2.39
N LEU A 79 -4.77 -3.76 -3.60
CA LEU A 79 -4.53 -4.55 -4.82
C LEU A 79 -3.19 -5.26 -4.75
N GLU A 80 -2.16 -4.53 -4.33
CA GLU A 80 -0.80 -5.02 -4.16
C GLU A 80 -0.76 -6.23 -3.23
N ALA A 81 -1.27 -6.09 -1.99
CA ALA A 81 -1.29 -7.16 -1.00
C ALA A 81 -1.79 -8.52 -1.55
N PHE A 82 -2.89 -8.52 -2.31
CA PHE A 82 -3.46 -9.76 -2.85
C PHE A 82 -2.78 -10.23 -4.14
N VAL A 83 -2.19 -9.32 -4.93
CA VAL A 83 -1.46 -9.67 -6.15
C VAL A 83 -0.08 -10.26 -5.82
N THR A 84 0.61 -9.71 -4.83
CA THR A 84 1.93 -10.19 -4.36
C THR A 84 1.83 -11.32 -3.34
N GLN A 85 0.61 -11.71 -2.95
CA GLN A 85 0.36 -12.74 -1.94
C GLN A 85 1.00 -12.41 -0.59
N PHE A 86 0.87 -11.16 -0.15
CA PHE A 86 1.38 -10.70 1.14
C PHE A 86 2.90 -10.91 1.29
N ASP A 87 3.62 -10.88 0.16
CA ASP A 87 5.06 -11.15 0.06
C ASP A 87 5.47 -12.50 0.69
N GLU A 88 4.55 -13.47 0.71
CA GLU A 88 4.85 -14.81 1.21
C GLU A 88 5.92 -15.47 0.34
N ASP A 89 6.93 -16.03 1.01
CA ASP A 89 8.02 -16.75 0.36
C ASP A 89 7.45 -17.90 -0.49
N PRO A 90 7.77 -17.96 -1.80
CA PRO A 90 7.33 -19.04 -2.68
C PRO A 90 7.69 -20.45 -2.14
N GLU A 91 8.75 -20.57 -1.34
CA GLU A 91 9.15 -21.84 -0.72
C GLU A 91 8.25 -22.21 0.48
N GLN A 92 7.61 -21.23 1.12
CA GLN A 92 6.67 -21.43 2.24
C GLN A 92 5.23 -21.69 1.79
N LEU A 93 4.90 -21.38 0.54
CA LEU A 93 3.65 -21.78 -0.09
C LEU A 93 3.66 -23.30 -0.32
N MET A 94 3.33 -24.04 0.74
CA MET A 94 3.18 -25.48 0.67
C MET A 94 2.01 -25.81 -0.26
N ASN A 95 2.32 -26.28 -1.47
CA ASN A 95 1.42 -26.63 -2.58
C ASN A 95 1.01 -25.44 -3.45
N ASP A 96 0.53 -25.75 -4.66
CA ASP A 96 0.00 -24.88 -5.72
C ASP A 96 -1.15 -23.91 -5.28
N GLU A 97 -1.04 -23.24 -4.13
CA GLU A 97 -1.97 -22.25 -3.65
C GLU A 97 -1.96 -21.07 -4.62
N LYS A 98 -3.03 -20.98 -5.39
CA LYS A 98 -3.20 -19.92 -6.37
C LYS A 98 -3.56 -18.62 -5.63
N PRO A 99 -2.97 -17.48 -6.02
CA PRO A 99 -3.36 -16.20 -5.47
C PRO A 99 -4.87 -15.98 -5.60
N PHE A 100 -5.46 -15.36 -4.58
CA PHE A 100 -6.89 -15.14 -4.45
C PHE A 100 -7.20 -13.73 -3.99
N VAL A 101 -8.38 -13.25 -4.38
CA VAL A 101 -8.99 -12.03 -3.82
C VAL A 101 -9.84 -12.38 -2.59
N PRO A 102 -10.14 -11.40 -1.72
CA PRO A 102 -11.03 -11.62 -0.61
C PRO A 102 -12.43 -12.00 -1.10
N PHE A 103 -13.09 -12.93 -0.42
CA PHE A 103 -14.51 -13.17 -0.65
C PHE A 103 -15.31 -11.95 -0.19
N SER A 104 -14.97 -11.38 0.95
CA SER A 104 -15.53 -10.09 1.37
C SER A 104 -14.50 -9.33 2.19
N TRP A 105 -14.68 -8.02 2.29
CA TRP A 105 -13.84 -7.18 3.13
C TRP A 105 -14.60 -6.05 3.78
N SER A 106 -14.06 -5.60 4.91
CA SER A 106 -14.69 -4.59 5.76
C SER A 106 -13.65 -3.67 6.41
N THR A 107 -14.11 -2.51 6.90
CA THR A 107 -13.30 -1.61 7.73
C THR A 107 -14.16 -1.07 8.88
N GLY A 108 -13.53 -0.64 9.97
CA GLY A 108 -14.21 -0.06 11.13
C GLY A 108 -14.79 1.32 10.87
N ASN A 109 -14.36 2.00 9.79
CA ASN A 109 -14.78 3.37 9.48
C ASN A 109 -15.86 3.40 8.37
N PRO A 110 -17.12 3.80 8.68
CA PRO A 110 -18.20 3.83 7.70
C PRO A 110 -17.97 4.79 6.53
N ALA A 111 -17.30 5.92 6.76
CA ALA A 111 -17.00 6.88 5.70
C ALA A 111 -15.95 6.32 4.76
N LEU A 112 -14.92 5.68 5.32
CA LEU A 112 -13.87 5.02 4.55
C LEU A 112 -14.42 3.85 3.73
N ALA A 113 -15.27 3.00 4.31
CA ALA A 113 -15.93 1.90 3.60
C ALA A 113 -16.66 2.38 2.34
N ARG A 114 -17.41 3.49 2.44
CA ARG A 114 -18.10 4.10 1.29
C ARG A 114 -17.12 4.63 0.25
N ALA A 115 -16.07 5.33 0.68
CA ALA A 115 -15.10 5.94 -0.23
C ALA A 115 -14.24 4.91 -0.96
N VAL A 116 -13.77 3.88 -0.27
CA VAL A 116 -13.05 2.75 -0.86
C VAL A 116 -13.97 2.01 -1.85
N SER A 117 -15.22 1.73 -1.46
CA SER A 117 -16.20 1.12 -2.37
C SER A 117 -16.40 1.93 -3.66
N ALA A 118 -16.54 3.25 -3.54
CA ALA A 118 -16.68 4.15 -4.69
C ALA A 118 -15.41 4.17 -5.56
N ARG A 119 -14.22 4.19 -4.92
CA ARG A 119 -12.94 4.16 -5.62
C ARG A 119 -12.76 2.85 -6.39
N CYS A 120 -13.03 1.70 -5.78
CA CYS A 120 -12.99 0.39 -6.44
C CYS A 120 -13.81 0.39 -7.74
N LYS A 121 -15.05 0.90 -7.68
CA LYS A 121 -15.92 1.04 -8.87
C LYS A 121 -15.30 1.94 -9.92
N SER A 122 -14.80 3.10 -9.51
CA SER A 122 -14.26 4.12 -10.43
C SER A 122 -13.05 3.63 -11.22
N ILE A 123 -12.25 2.72 -10.65
CA ILE A 123 -11.06 2.18 -11.33
C ILE A 123 -11.34 0.87 -12.07
N GLY A 124 -12.55 0.33 -12.00
CA GLY A 124 -12.92 -0.90 -12.72
C GLY A 124 -12.57 -2.21 -11.99
N ILE A 125 -12.53 -2.22 -10.65
CA ILE A 125 -12.54 -3.48 -9.90
C ILE A 125 -13.87 -4.21 -10.15
N ARG A 126 -13.86 -5.55 -10.20
CA ARG A 126 -15.07 -6.36 -10.34
C ARG A 126 -16.15 -5.96 -9.31
N SER A 127 -17.40 -5.90 -9.77
CA SER A 127 -18.52 -5.34 -9.01
C SER A 127 -18.72 -5.95 -7.62
N GLU A 128 -18.48 -7.26 -7.51
CA GLU A 128 -18.66 -8.06 -6.32
C GLU A 128 -17.55 -7.86 -5.27
N LEU A 129 -16.42 -7.27 -5.66
CA LEU A 129 -15.31 -6.86 -4.78
C LEU A 129 -15.41 -5.37 -4.38
N CYS A 130 -16.22 -4.59 -5.08
CA CYS A 130 -16.41 -3.17 -4.78
C CYS A 130 -17.27 -2.89 -3.55
N SER A 131 -17.80 -3.92 -2.88
CA SER A 131 -18.66 -3.77 -1.70
C SER A 131 -17.85 -3.92 -0.42
N VAL A 132 -17.35 -2.79 0.11
CA VAL A 132 -16.70 -2.74 1.43
C VAL A 132 -17.75 -2.57 2.51
N GLN A 133 -17.77 -3.49 3.47
CA GLN A 133 -18.72 -3.47 4.59
C GLN A 133 -18.15 -2.68 5.78
N VAL A 134 -19.03 -2.31 6.71
CA VAL A 134 -18.61 -1.81 8.03
C VAL A 134 -18.47 -3.02 8.96
N SER A 135 -17.32 -3.16 9.60
CA SER A 135 -17.06 -4.25 10.52
C SER A 135 -17.87 -4.11 11.81
N ASP A 136 -18.29 -5.24 12.39
CA ASP A 136 -18.80 -5.27 13.76
C ASP A 136 -17.68 -5.11 14.79
N ALA A 137 -18.05 -4.83 16.04
CA ALA A 137 -17.09 -4.58 17.12
C ALA A 137 -16.17 -5.78 17.42
N ASN A 138 -16.66 -7.02 17.25
CA ASN A 138 -15.86 -8.22 17.48
C ASN A 138 -14.78 -8.37 16.40
N THR A 139 -15.14 -8.14 15.14
CA THR A 139 -14.20 -8.12 14.02
C THR A 139 -13.11 -7.06 14.21
N VAL A 140 -13.49 -5.84 14.64
CA VAL A 140 -12.53 -4.76 14.94
C VAL A 140 -11.60 -5.15 16.10
N SER A 141 -12.14 -5.74 17.17
CA SER A 141 -11.35 -6.21 18.32
C SER A 141 -10.30 -7.24 17.92
N ILE A 142 -10.74 -8.24 17.13
CA ILE A 142 -9.86 -9.31 16.63
C ILE A 142 -8.76 -8.75 15.74
N ALA A 143 -9.09 -7.83 14.84
CA ALA A 143 -8.08 -7.19 13.99
C ALA A 143 -7.08 -6.37 14.82
N GLY A 144 -7.54 -5.72 15.89
CA GLY A 144 -6.67 -5.04 16.85
C GLY A 144 -5.69 -6.01 17.56
N GLU A 145 -6.17 -7.19 17.97
CA GLU A 145 -5.30 -8.24 18.53
C GLU A 145 -4.26 -8.73 17.52
N CYS A 146 -4.66 -8.92 16.25
CA CYS A 146 -3.75 -9.27 15.17
C CYS A 146 -2.68 -8.18 14.96
N TYR A 147 -3.06 -6.91 15.00
CA TYR A 147 -2.11 -5.79 14.87
C TYR A 147 -1.11 -5.75 16.04
N VAL A 148 -1.57 -5.95 17.27
CA VAL A 148 -0.67 -6.03 18.44
C VAL A 148 0.32 -7.18 18.30
N LYS A 149 -0.12 -8.33 17.78
CA LYS A 149 0.79 -9.46 17.51
C LYS A 149 1.79 -9.11 16.40
N TRP A 150 1.30 -8.63 15.25
CA TRP A 150 2.15 -8.23 14.12
C TRP A 150 3.22 -7.23 14.54
N ARG A 151 2.83 -6.19 15.28
CA ARG A 151 3.74 -5.17 15.81
C ARG A 151 4.87 -5.79 16.64
N LYS A 152 4.54 -6.69 17.56
CA LYS A 152 5.54 -7.40 18.38
C LYS A 152 6.47 -8.27 17.55
N ASP A 153 5.94 -8.96 16.53
CA ASP A 153 6.75 -9.80 15.64
C ASP A 153 7.76 -8.94 14.87
N ILE A 154 7.35 -7.76 14.38
CA ILE A 154 8.23 -6.80 13.70
C ILE A 154 9.29 -6.23 14.65
N GLU A 155 8.87 -5.73 15.82
CA GLU A 155 9.79 -5.21 16.85
C GLU A 155 10.84 -6.27 17.25
N GLN A 156 10.41 -7.52 17.43
CA GLN A 156 11.31 -8.63 17.75
C GLN A 156 12.27 -8.95 16.58
N ALA A 157 11.78 -8.95 15.34
CA ALA A 157 12.62 -9.15 14.17
C ALA A 157 13.69 -8.04 14.05
N MET A 158 13.31 -6.78 14.27
CA MET A 158 14.24 -5.64 14.28
C MET A 158 15.27 -5.76 15.42
N MET A 159 14.89 -6.27 16.59
CA MET A 159 15.86 -6.55 17.65
C MET A 159 16.81 -7.71 17.31
N MET A 160 16.33 -8.75 16.62
CA MET A 160 17.12 -9.95 16.32
C MET A 160 18.09 -9.78 15.16
N PHE A 161 17.66 -9.13 14.08
CA PHE A 161 18.45 -8.98 12.85
C PHE A 161 19.19 -7.64 12.78
N GLY A 162 19.10 -6.85 13.85
CA GLY A 162 19.47 -5.43 13.85
C GLY A 162 18.37 -4.61 13.19
N TYR A 163 18.33 -3.31 13.51
CA TYR A 163 17.78 -2.38 12.55
C TYR A 163 18.56 -2.62 11.25
N PRO A 164 17.93 -2.64 10.06
CA PRO A 164 18.70 -2.41 8.85
C PRO A 164 19.57 -1.20 9.18
N GLU A 165 20.90 -1.38 9.18
CA GLU A 165 21.80 -0.26 9.38
C GLU A 165 21.30 0.78 8.38
N ASP A 166 20.87 1.93 8.90
CA ASP A 166 20.72 3.12 8.09
C ASP A 166 22.11 3.29 7.49
N ASP A 167 22.30 2.78 6.28
CA ASP A 167 23.55 2.77 5.53
C ASP A 167 23.98 4.19 5.15
N GLY A 168 23.32 5.20 5.72
CA GLY A 168 23.40 6.58 5.32
C GLY A 168 22.73 6.81 3.98
N GLU A 169 22.26 5.77 3.27
CA GLU A 169 21.19 5.93 2.30
C GLU A 169 19.91 6.02 3.12
N ALA A 170 19.73 7.19 3.73
CA ALA A 170 18.43 7.64 4.14
C ALA A 170 17.46 7.18 3.05
N ASN A 171 16.54 6.25 3.37
CA ASN A 171 15.33 6.09 2.59
C ASN A 171 14.81 7.51 2.53
N ILE A 172 15.06 8.20 1.42
CA ILE A 172 14.85 9.63 1.31
C ILE A 172 13.43 9.79 1.79
N GLU A 173 13.27 10.43 2.96
CA GLU A 173 12.00 10.95 3.39
C GLU A 173 11.66 11.95 2.29
N TRP A 174 11.07 11.45 1.20
CA TRP A 174 10.68 12.27 0.08
C TRP A 174 9.38 12.93 0.50
N GLU A 175 9.49 13.79 1.52
CA GLU A 175 8.47 14.77 1.90
C GLU A 175 8.22 15.76 0.73
N GLY A 176 9.08 15.75 -0.29
CA GLY A 176 8.86 16.43 -1.56
C GLY A 176 7.92 15.67 -2.49
N GLY A 177 6.82 16.33 -2.88
CA GLY A 177 6.18 16.00 -4.15
C GLY A 177 7.10 16.29 -5.34
N CYS A 178 6.58 16.16 -6.56
CA CYS A 178 7.27 16.64 -7.76
C CYS A 178 7.78 18.08 -7.55
N GLU A 179 9.05 18.35 -7.84
CA GLU A 179 9.67 19.66 -7.58
C GLU A 179 8.91 20.80 -8.28
N TYR A 180 8.40 20.53 -9.48
CA TYR A 180 7.67 21.50 -10.27
C TYR A 180 6.20 21.71 -9.85
N CYS A 181 5.43 20.63 -9.72
CA CYS A 181 3.97 20.72 -9.55
C CYS A 181 3.50 20.30 -8.15
N HIS A 182 4.43 19.94 -7.27
CA HIS A 182 4.24 19.48 -5.90
C HIS A 182 3.30 18.28 -5.76
N SER A 183 3.07 17.53 -6.84
CA SER A 183 2.24 16.34 -6.79
C SER A 183 2.92 15.30 -5.90
N THR A 184 2.23 14.84 -4.87
CA THR A 184 2.72 13.78 -4.00
C THR A 184 2.94 12.49 -4.79
N PRO A 185 4.00 11.71 -4.49
CA PRO A 185 4.19 10.41 -5.09
C PRO A 185 2.97 9.53 -4.83
N SER A 186 2.63 8.70 -5.80
CA SER A 186 1.62 7.65 -5.64
C SER A 186 2.05 6.41 -6.41
N LEU A 187 1.52 5.25 -6.06
CA LEU A 187 1.82 3.99 -6.76
C LEU A 187 1.54 4.06 -8.28
N ASP A 188 0.60 4.90 -8.70
CA ASP A 188 0.26 5.16 -10.11
C ASP A 188 1.22 6.12 -10.84
N LYS A 189 1.90 6.97 -10.07
CA LYS A 189 2.75 8.05 -10.55
C LYS A 189 3.95 8.14 -9.61
N PRO A 190 4.90 7.20 -9.73
CA PRO A 190 6.15 7.31 -9.03
C PRO A 190 6.84 8.61 -9.45
N LEU A 191 7.61 9.18 -8.54
CA LEU A 191 8.45 10.31 -8.84
C LEU A 191 9.76 9.79 -9.42
N PHE A 192 10.23 10.42 -10.50
CA PHE A 192 11.45 10.06 -11.21
C PHE A 192 12.54 11.07 -10.90
N PRO A 193 13.73 10.65 -10.50
CA PRO A 193 14.82 11.57 -10.20
C PRO A 193 15.29 12.30 -11.46
N CYS A 194 15.88 13.48 -11.26
CA CYS A 194 16.56 14.20 -12.32
C CYS A 194 17.75 13.37 -12.83
N GLY A 195 17.70 12.93 -14.08
CA GLY A 195 18.74 12.04 -14.64
C GLY A 195 20.15 12.63 -14.79
N GLU A 196 20.41 13.85 -14.30
CA GLU A 196 21.72 14.49 -14.26
C GLU A 196 22.29 14.52 -12.83
N CYS A 197 21.49 14.98 -11.85
CA CYS A 197 21.99 15.24 -10.48
C CYS A 197 21.35 14.36 -9.39
N ASP A 198 20.28 13.63 -9.71
CA ASP A 198 19.44 12.84 -8.79
C ASP A 198 18.87 13.59 -7.56
N GLY A 199 19.19 14.88 -7.38
CA GLY A 199 18.86 15.67 -6.19
C GLY A 199 17.44 16.23 -6.12
N VAL A 200 16.64 16.08 -7.19
CA VAL A 200 15.22 16.46 -7.24
C VAL A 200 14.44 15.41 -8.03
N VAL A 201 13.12 15.37 -7.86
CA VAL A 201 12.25 14.43 -8.56
C VAL A 201 11.04 15.06 -9.24
N TYR A 202 10.55 14.36 -10.26
CA TYR A 202 9.45 14.80 -11.10
C TYR A 202 8.42 13.70 -11.31
N CYS A 203 7.14 14.06 -11.34
CA CYS A 203 6.07 13.11 -11.69
C CYS A 203 5.98 12.83 -13.20
N SER A 204 6.73 13.56 -14.02
CA SER A 204 6.77 13.42 -15.47
C SER A 204 7.99 14.13 -16.08
N THR A 205 8.41 13.69 -17.27
CA THR A 205 9.42 14.38 -18.08
C THR A 205 8.99 15.81 -18.47
N GLU A 206 7.69 16.08 -18.53
CA GLU A 206 7.16 17.44 -18.78
C GLU A 206 7.45 18.36 -17.60
N CYS A 207 7.19 17.90 -16.36
CA CYS A 207 7.53 18.65 -15.16
C CYS A 207 9.03 18.91 -15.05
N GLN A 208 9.86 17.92 -15.36
CA GLN A 208 11.32 18.09 -15.42
C GLN A 208 11.74 19.18 -16.44
N LYS A 209 11.16 19.16 -17.65
CA LYS A 209 11.47 20.16 -18.68
C LYS A 209 11.02 21.57 -18.31
N LEU A 210 9.89 21.70 -17.61
CA LEU A 210 9.37 23.00 -17.17
C LEU A 210 10.22 23.57 -16.02
N ASP A 211 10.72 22.69 -15.16
CA ASP A 211 11.59 23.06 -14.05
C ASP A 211 13.06 23.22 -14.43
N ALA A 212 13.48 22.71 -15.60
CA ALA A 212 14.86 22.79 -16.08
C ALA A 212 15.42 24.23 -16.10
N LYS A 213 14.58 25.26 -16.20
CA LYS A 213 15.01 26.67 -16.11
C LYS A 213 15.33 27.13 -14.68
N PHE A 214 14.68 26.56 -13.69
CA PHE A 214 14.86 26.92 -12.28
C PHE A 214 15.86 25.99 -11.62
N HIS A 215 15.66 24.68 -11.76
CA HIS A 215 16.58 23.66 -11.27
C HIS A 215 17.93 23.64 -12.00
N GLY A 216 17.96 24.00 -13.29
CA GLY A 216 19.17 23.96 -14.12
C GLY A 216 20.32 24.82 -13.57
N GLU A 217 20.03 25.89 -12.84
CA GLU A 217 21.05 26.73 -12.19
C GLU A 217 21.73 26.02 -11.01
N THR A 218 21.05 25.03 -10.41
CA THR A 218 21.51 24.28 -9.23
C THR A 218 21.78 22.80 -9.53
N CYS A 219 21.61 22.36 -10.78
CA CYS A 219 21.79 20.97 -11.19
C CYS A 219 23.29 20.63 -11.28
N VAL A 220 23.83 20.01 -10.23
CA VAL A 220 25.28 19.73 -10.10
C VAL A 220 25.77 18.55 -10.95
N GLY A 221 24.92 17.99 -11.82
CA GLY A 221 25.26 16.85 -12.70
C GLY A 221 26.03 17.20 -13.97
N GLY A 222 26.15 18.50 -14.30
CA GLY A 222 26.69 18.98 -15.58
C GLY A 222 28.06 19.64 -15.54
N LEU A 223 28.90 19.37 -14.53
CA LEU A 223 30.30 19.82 -14.50
C LEU A 223 31.23 18.70 -14.98
N ASP A 224 31.30 18.52 -16.30
CA ASP A 224 32.49 18.03 -17.01
C ASP A 224 32.77 18.95 -18.22
#